data_AF-A0A2W6VJL0-F1
#
_entry.id   AF-A0A2W6VJL0-F1
#
_cell.length_a   1.000
_cell.length_b   1.000
_cell.length_c   1.000
_cell.angle_alpha   90.00
_cell.angle_beta   90.00
_cell.angle_gamma   90.00
#
_symmetry.space_group_name_H-M   'P 1'
#
loop_
_entity.id
_entity.type
_entity.pdbx_description
1 polymer ?
#
loop_
_entity_poly.entity_id
_entity_poly.type
_entity_poly.pdbx_seq_one_letter_code
_entity_poly.pdbx_strand_id
1 'polypeptide(L)'
;MSDPNASQPVDPATPPPAAPTPPPAAAGAPGAQPQYPAAAPAGPYTPETDKQLAMWAHIGGVVGFLPALIIWLIGKDRGPRVATEGKEALNWQITFTIAYVALWIVTTILSAIVWFLGLILWLLPLALWVLNVVWSIQGGIKVNAGGSFRYPWNLRLIK
;
A
#
# COMPACT_ATOMS: atom_id res chain seq x y z
N MET A 1 -35.24 -40.85 -6.74
CA MET A 1 -34.36 -39.80 -7.30
C MET A 1 -34.60 -38.59 -6.44
N SER A 2 -33.66 -38.28 -5.54
CA SER A 2 -33.81 -37.27 -4.49
C SER A 2 -32.63 -36.32 -4.58
N ASP A 3 -32.94 -35.02 -4.67
CA ASP A 3 -32.02 -33.91 -4.87
C ASP A 3 -30.88 -33.84 -3.82
N PRO A 4 -29.61 -33.64 -4.23
CA PRO A 4 -28.47 -33.54 -3.31
C PRO A 4 -28.22 -32.11 -2.78
N ASN A 5 -29.18 -31.19 -2.89
CA ASN A 5 -28.96 -29.78 -2.53
C ASN A 5 -30.00 -29.24 -1.53
N ALA A 6 -30.25 -30.01 -0.47
CA ALA A 6 -30.95 -29.50 0.70
C ALA A 6 -29.95 -28.73 1.60
N SER A 7 -30.12 -27.42 1.64
CA SER A 7 -29.36 -26.50 2.49
C SER A 7 -29.50 -26.88 3.97
N GLN A 8 -28.40 -27.23 4.62
CA GLN A 8 -28.35 -27.43 6.06
C GLN A 8 -28.44 -26.07 6.79
N PRO A 9 -29.25 -25.93 7.85
CA PRO A 9 -29.28 -24.72 8.68
C PRO A 9 -27.95 -24.59 9.43
N VAL A 10 -27.38 -23.39 9.46
CA VAL A 10 -26.20 -23.07 10.28
C VAL A 10 -26.67 -22.87 11.73
N ASP A 11 -26.40 -23.84 12.60
CA ASP A 11 -26.66 -23.75 14.03
C ASP A 11 -25.82 -22.62 14.66
N PRO A 12 -26.44 -21.61 15.31
CA PRO A 12 -25.72 -20.52 15.95
C PRO A 12 -25.44 -20.85 17.43
N ALA A 13 -24.62 -21.87 17.74
CA ALA A 13 -24.34 -22.17 19.15
C ALA A 13 -23.08 -23.02 19.47
N THR A 14 -22.05 -23.10 18.62
CA THR A 14 -20.78 -23.73 19.04
C THR A 14 -19.74 -22.66 19.39
N PRO A 15 -19.38 -22.48 20.67
CA PRO A 15 -18.24 -21.66 21.05
C PRO A 15 -16.97 -22.22 20.38
N PRO A 16 -16.01 -21.37 19.99
CA PRO A 16 -14.71 -21.84 19.51
C PRO A 16 -14.04 -22.73 20.57
N PRO A 17 -13.21 -23.72 20.18
CA PRO A 17 -12.51 -24.59 21.12
C PRO A 17 -11.73 -23.73 22.13
N ALA A 18 -11.99 -23.96 23.42
CA ALA A 18 -11.25 -23.28 24.49
C ALA A 18 -9.76 -23.53 24.29
N ALA A 19 -8.98 -22.45 24.20
CA ALA A 19 -7.53 -22.53 24.16
C ALA A 19 -7.06 -23.34 25.39
N PRO A 20 -6.08 -24.25 25.25
CA PRO A 20 -5.55 -24.99 26.38
C PRO A 20 -5.08 -24.00 27.45
N THR A 21 -5.71 -24.07 28.63
CA THR A 21 -5.31 -23.27 29.79
C THR A 21 -3.83 -23.52 30.08
N PRO A 22 -2.98 -22.48 30.19
CA PRO A 22 -1.59 -22.70 30.55
C PRO A 22 -1.51 -23.40 31.91
N PRO A 23 -0.59 -24.37 32.09
CA PRO A 23 -0.46 -25.07 33.36
C PRO A 23 -0.15 -24.08 34.50
N PRO A 24 -0.57 -24.38 35.75
CA PRO A 24 -0.27 -23.53 36.89
C PRO A 24 1.23 -23.26 36.94
N ALA A 25 1.61 -21.99 37.00
CA ALA A 25 3.00 -21.59 37.12
C ALA A 25 3.58 -22.22 38.37
N ALA A 26 4.39 -23.27 38.21
CA ALA A 26 5.22 -23.77 39.29
C ALA A 26 6.08 -22.60 39.75
N ALA A 27 6.01 -22.26 41.04
CA ALA A 27 6.80 -21.19 41.65
C ALA A 27 8.29 -21.50 41.45
N GLY A 28 8.85 -20.94 40.38
CA GLY A 28 10.23 -21.16 39.95
C GLY A 28 11.21 -20.40 40.84
N ALA A 29 12.37 -21.02 41.05
CA ALA A 29 13.48 -20.49 41.83
C ALA A 29 13.87 -19.04 41.45
N PRO A 30 14.39 -18.25 42.41
CA PRO A 30 14.84 -16.88 42.15
C PRO A 30 16.01 -16.90 41.16
N GLY A 31 15.77 -16.51 39.91
CA GLY A 31 16.80 -16.39 38.88
C GLY A 31 16.41 -16.79 37.46
N ALA A 32 15.28 -17.51 37.27
CA ALA A 32 14.82 -17.87 35.93
C ALA A 32 14.06 -16.69 35.30
N GLN A 33 14.74 -15.87 34.49
CA GLN A 33 14.08 -14.92 33.60
C GLN A 33 13.22 -15.71 32.59
N PRO A 34 11.94 -15.34 32.37
CA PRO A 34 11.13 -15.96 31.34
C PRO A 34 11.78 -15.74 29.97
N GLN A 35 12.29 -16.80 29.35
CA GLN A 35 12.81 -16.74 28.00
C GLN A 35 11.62 -16.75 27.03
N TYR A 36 11.15 -15.57 26.65
CA TYR A 36 10.10 -15.44 25.64
C TYR A 36 10.61 -16.02 24.31
N PRO A 37 9.86 -16.92 23.64
CA PRO A 37 10.22 -17.40 22.32
C PRO A 37 10.34 -16.21 21.36
N ALA A 38 11.44 -16.14 20.62
CA ALA A 38 11.59 -15.16 19.55
C ALA A 38 10.43 -15.35 18.55
N ALA A 39 9.75 -14.24 18.20
CA ALA A 39 8.69 -14.28 17.20
C ALA A 39 9.25 -14.80 15.87
N ALA A 40 8.63 -15.84 15.31
CA ALA A 40 9.05 -16.40 14.03
C ALA A 40 8.93 -15.32 12.93
N PRO A 41 9.88 -15.25 11.97
CA PRO A 41 9.80 -14.29 10.88
C PRO A 41 8.51 -14.50 10.07
N ALA A 42 7.85 -13.40 9.71
CA ALA A 42 6.61 -13.44 8.96
C ALA A 42 6.82 -14.11 7.60
N GLY A 43 6.01 -15.11 7.28
CA GLY A 43 6.12 -15.86 6.03
C GLY A 43 5.79 -15.03 4.77
N PRO A 44 6.12 -15.58 3.58
CA PRO A 44 5.81 -14.97 2.29
C PRO A 44 4.31 -14.72 2.11
N TYR A 45 3.95 -13.74 1.30
CA TYR A 45 2.56 -13.50 0.93
C TYR A 45 2.04 -14.55 -0.05
N THR A 46 0.73 -14.79 0.00
CA THR A 46 0.04 -15.49 -1.09
C THR A 46 0.10 -14.64 -2.36
N PRO A 47 0.00 -15.24 -3.57
CA PRO A 47 0.00 -14.48 -4.82
C PRO A 47 -1.10 -13.41 -4.88
N GLU A 48 -2.26 -13.69 -4.29
CA GLU A 48 -3.38 -12.74 -4.26
C GLU A 48 -3.09 -11.55 -3.35
N THR A 49 -2.57 -11.78 -2.14
CA THR A 49 -2.19 -10.69 -1.22
C THR A 49 -1.07 -9.83 -1.80
N ASP A 50 -0.06 -10.44 -2.42
CA ASP A 50 1.03 -9.74 -3.09
C ASP A 50 0.50 -8.85 -4.24
N LYS A 51 -0.40 -9.38 -5.08
CA LYS A 51 -1.06 -8.60 -6.14
C LYS A 51 -1.91 -7.45 -5.59
N GLN A 52 -2.69 -7.68 -4.55
CA GLN A 52 -3.56 -6.66 -3.96
C GLN A 52 -2.75 -5.51 -3.36
N LEU A 53 -1.71 -5.83 -2.58
CA LEU A 53 -0.82 -4.82 -2.03
C LEU A 53 -0.12 -4.03 -3.15
N ALA A 54 0.37 -4.71 -4.18
CA ALA A 54 0.98 -4.06 -5.34
C ALA A 54 0.01 -3.07 -6.03
N MET A 55 -1.24 -3.48 -6.25
CA MET A 55 -2.31 -2.60 -6.78
C MET A 55 -2.54 -1.39 -5.85
N TRP A 56 -2.68 -1.62 -4.55
CA TRP A 56 -2.93 -0.57 -3.56
C TRP A 56 -1.77 0.41 -3.44
N ALA A 57 -0.53 0.00 -3.71
CA ALA A 57 0.59 0.92 -3.76
C ALA A 57 0.42 1.99 -4.86
N HIS A 58 -0.14 1.62 -6.02
CA HIS A 58 -0.46 2.57 -7.08
C HIS A 58 -1.66 3.46 -6.74
N ILE A 59 -2.78 2.86 -6.32
CA ILE A 59 -4.03 3.59 -6.03
C ILE A 59 -3.85 4.53 -4.84
N GLY A 60 -3.16 4.07 -3.79
CA GLY A 60 -2.84 4.90 -2.63
C GLY A 60 -2.02 6.14 -2.98
N GLY A 61 -1.33 6.14 -4.12
CA GLY A 61 -0.66 7.32 -4.66
C GLY A 61 -1.55 8.54 -4.92
N VAL A 62 -2.87 8.35 -5.05
CA VAL A 62 -3.83 9.46 -5.22
C VAL A 62 -3.79 10.43 -4.03
N VAL A 63 -3.56 9.91 -2.82
CA VAL A 63 -3.51 10.72 -1.59
C VAL A 63 -2.07 11.10 -1.18
N GLY A 64 -1.07 10.75 -2.00
CA GLY A 64 0.34 11.09 -1.78
C GLY A 64 1.25 9.86 -1.72
N PHE A 65 2.51 10.08 -1.35
CA PHE A 65 3.54 9.04 -1.40
C PHE A 65 3.52 8.04 -0.23
N LEU A 66 2.88 8.39 0.90
CA LEU A 66 2.92 7.57 2.11
C LEU A 66 2.33 6.16 1.94
N PRO A 67 1.16 5.96 1.29
CA PRO A 67 0.63 4.62 1.08
C PRO A 67 1.58 3.73 0.28
N ALA A 68 2.14 4.25 -0.82
CA ALA A 68 3.12 3.52 -1.63
C ALA A 68 4.38 3.19 -0.82
N LEU A 69 4.86 4.12 0.00
CA LEU A 69 6.02 3.94 0.87
C LEU A 69 5.79 2.83 1.89
N ILE A 70 4.68 2.90 2.63
CA ILE A 70 4.33 1.94 3.68
C ILE A 70 4.17 0.55 3.08
N ILE A 71 3.37 0.43 2.02
CA ILE A 71 3.11 -0.86 1.37
C ILE A 71 4.42 -1.48 0.84
N TRP A 72 5.26 -0.68 0.21
CA TRP A 72 6.55 -1.16 -0.27
C TRP A 72 7.45 -1.62 0.89
N LEU A 73 7.58 -0.83 1.96
CA LEU A 73 8.44 -1.19 3.09
C LEU A 73 8.01 -2.47 3.80
N ILE A 74 6.71 -2.66 4.04
CA ILE A 74 6.22 -3.85 4.76
C ILE A 74 6.17 -5.09 3.88
N GLY A 75 6.07 -4.91 2.56
CA GLY A 75 5.82 -6.01 1.63
C GLY A 75 6.97 -6.40 0.72
N LYS A 76 8.01 -5.57 0.57
CA LYS A 76 9.13 -5.81 -0.36
C LYS A 76 9.87 -7.13 -0.12
N ASP A 77 9.93 -7.62 1.12
CA ASP A 77 10.66 -8.84 1.48
C ASP A 77 9.75 -10.08 1.47
N ARG A 78 8.44 -9.89 1.32
CA ARG A 78 7.42 -10.94 1.47
C ARG A 78 6.71 -11.27 0.15
N GLY A 79 6.73 -10.36 -0.82
CA GLY A 79 6.01 -10.49 -2.08
C GLY A 79 6.78 -9.87 -3.27
N PRO A 80 7.04 -10.65 -4.34
CA PRO A 80 7.81 -10.16 -5.49
C PRO A 80 7.08 -9.05 -6.29
N ARG A 81 5.74 -9.06 -6.37
CA ARG A 81 4.99 -7.99 -7.05
C ARG A 81 5.06 -6.70 -6.24
N VAL A 82 4.81 -6.73 -4.93
CA VAL A 82 4.93 -5.53 -4.08
C VAL A 82 6.35 -4.96 -4.14
N ALA A 83 7.37 -5.82 -4.15
CA ALA A 83 8.76 -5.39 -4.28
C ALA A 83 9.03 -4.60 -5.58
N THR A 84 8.33 -4.95 -6.66
CA THR A 84 8.52 -4.35 -8.00
C THR A 84 7.59 -3.17 -8.23
N GLU A 85 6.27 -3.40 -8.17
CA GLU A 85 5.23 -2.41 -8.47
C GLU A 85 5.11 -1.38 -7.34
N GLY A 86 5.25 -1.81 -6.07
CA GLY A 86 5.25 -0.88 -4.94
C GLY A 86 6.43 0.09 -4.99
N LYS A 87 7.60 -0.38 -5.42
CA LYS A 87 8.78 0.46 -5.64
C LYS A 87 8.57 1.44 -6.79
N GLU A 88 8.00 0.97 -7.90
CA GLU A 88 7.70 1.80 -9.07
C GLU A 88 6.67 2.90 -8.73
N ALA A 89 5.59 2.54 -8.02
CA ALA A 89 4.60 3.48 -7.50
C ALA A 89 5.22 4.51 -6.55
N LEU A 90 6.07 4.07 -5.61
CA LEU A 90 6.76 4.95 -4.68
C LEU A 90 7.67 5.95 -5.39
N ASN A 91 8.49 5.48 -6.33
CA ASN A 91 9.36 6.34 -7.15
C ASN A 91 8.53 7.37 -7.93
N TRP A 92 7.37 6.98 -8.48
CA TRP A 92 6.48 7.92 -9.16
C TRP A 92 5.92 8.96 -8.20
N GLN A 93 5.44 8.54 -7.03
CA GLN A 93 4.89 9.46 -6.05
C GLN A 93 5.92 10.47 -5.54
N ILE A 94 7.18 10.05 -5.35
CA ILE A 94 8.27 10.97 -5.04
C ILE A 94 8.52 11.94 -6.21
N THR A 95 8.56 11.43 -7.45
CA THR A 95 8.73 12.25 -8.67
C THR A 95 7.63 13.31 -8.80
N PHE A 96 6.37 12.88 -8.66
CA PHE A 96 5.20 13.75 -8.67
C PHE A 96 5.26 14.78 -7.54
N THR A 97 5.58 14.37 -6.31
CA THR A 97 5.65 15.28 -5.16
C THR A 97 6.69 16.37 -5.39
N ILE A 98 7.88 16.03 -5.90
CA ILE A 98 8.92 17.00 -6.23
C ILE A 98 8.41 17.97 -7.31
N ALA A 99 7.84 17.47 -8.40
CA ALA A 99 7.33 18.30 -9.48
C ALA A 99 6.19 19.22 -9.01
N TYR A 100 5.29 18.71 -8.18
CA TYR A 100 4.14 19.44 -7.65
C TYR A 100 4.59 20.57 -6.71
N VAL A 101 5.51 20.30 -5.78
CA VAL A 101 6.07 21.31 -4.88
C VAL A 101 6.84 22.39 -5.65
N ALA A 102 7.67 21.99 -6.61
CA ALA A 102 8.41 22.93 -7.45
C ALA A 102 7.47 23.85 -8.25
N LEU A 103 6.45 23.27 -8.88
CA LEU A 103 5.44 24.02 -9.62
C LEU A 103 4.68 24.98 -8.71
N TRP A 104 4.27 24.52 -7.52
CA TRP A 104 3.55 25.35 -6.54
C TRP A 104 4.36 26.57 -6.08
N ILE A 105 5.67 26.39 -5.83
CA ILE A 105 6.58 27.50 -5.49
C ILE A 105 6.66 28.49 -6.65
N VAL A 106 6.89 28.01 -7.87
CA VAL A 106 7.01 28.85 -9.08
C VAL A 106 5.72 29.64 -9.32
N THR A 107 4.56 28.98 -9.24
CA THR A 107 3.26 29.64 -9.45
C THR A 107 2.99 30.69 -8.37
N THR A 108 3.35 30.42 -7.11
CA THR A 108 3.18 31.37 -6.01
C THR A 108 4.01 32.63 -6.23
N ILE A 109 5.29 32.48 -6.57
CA ILE A 109 6.20 33.61 -6.84
C ILE A 109 5.71 34.43 -8.04
N LEU A 110 5.37 33.77 -9.15
CA LEU A 110 4.91 34.46 -10.37
C LEU A 110 3.57 35.18 -10.17
N SER A 111 2.65 34.59 -9.41
CA SER A 111 1.35 35.18 -9.13
C SER A 111 1.44 36.49 -8.34
N ALA A 112 2.48 36.63 -7.50
CA ALA A 112 2.75 37.87 -6.76
C ALA A 112 3.21 39.01 -7.68
N ILE A 113 3.82 38.67 -8.83
CA ILE A 113 4.34 39.64 -9.80
C ILE A 113 3.28 39.97 -10.87
N VAL A 114 2.51 38.96 -11.32
CA VAL A 114 1.58 39.06 -12.45
C VAL A 114 0.16 38.72 -12.01
N TRP A 115 -0.50 39.67 -11.35
CA TRP A 115 -1.81 39.49 -10.71
C TRP A 115 -2.92 38.99 -11.65
N PHE A 116 -2.92 39.37 -12.93
CA PHE A 116 -3.94 38.97 -13.90
C PHE A 116 -3.73 37.55 -14.48
N LEU A 117 -2.54 36.95 -14.33
CA LEU A 117 -2.26 35.57 -14.75
C LEU A 117 -2.56 34.54 -13.66
N GLY A 118 -2.90 34.97 -12.44
CA GLY A 118 -3.04 34.10 -11.27
C GLY A 118 -3.99 32.92 -11.49
N LEU A 119 -5.12 33.13 -12.20
CA LEU A 119 -6.10 32.09 -12.48
C LEU A 119 -5.54 31.00 -13.40
N ILE A 120 -4.83 31.37 -14.48
CA ILE A 120 -4.21 30.44 -15.43
C ILE A 120 -3.08 29.66 -14.77
N LEU A 121 -2.27 30.33 -13.95
CA LEU A 121 -1.16 29.70 -13.23
C LEU A 121 -1.65 28.67 -12.20
N TRP A 122 -2.82 28.89 -11.60
CA TRP A 122 -3.44 27.93 -10.67
C TRP A 122 -3.98 26.66 -11.35
N LEU A 123 -4.25 26.68 -12.66
CA LEU A 123 -4.69 25.48 -13.39
C LEU A 123 -3.55 24.47 -13.62
N LEU A 124 -2.29 24.92 -13.61
CA LEU A 124 -1.14 24.06 -13.87
C LEU A 124 -0.93 23.00 -12.77
N PRO A 125 -0.88 23.33 -11.47
CA PRO A 125 -0.84 22.32 -10.40
C PRO A 125 -2.02 21.37 -10.45
N LEU A 126 -3.23 21.88 -10.71
CA LEU A 126 -4.43 21.07 -10.81
C LEU A 126 -4.32 20.03 -11.95
N ALA A 127 -3.88 20.45 -13.13
CA ALA A 127 -3.66 19.55 -14.26
C ALA A 127 -2.62 18.45 -13.93
N LEU A 128 -1.52 18.82 -13.26
CA LEU A 128 -0.50 17.85 -12.83
C LEU A 128 -1.07 16.86 -11.79
N TRP A 129 -1.91 17.31 -10.86
CA TRP A 129 -2.58 16.44 -9.90
C TRP A 129 -3.54 15.47 -10.60
N VAL A 130 -4.34 15.93 -11.58
CA VAL A 130 -5.22 15.05 -12.37
C VAL A 130 -4.40 13.99 -13.11
N LEU A 131 -3.24 14.34 -13.69
CA LEU A 131 -2.35 13.37 -14.32
C LEU A 131 -1.89 12.29 -13.32
N ASN A 132 -1.53 12.68 -12.10
CA ASN A 132 -1.18 11.73 -11.04
C ASN A 132 -2.32 10.77 -10.73
N VAL A 133 -3.55 11.29 -10.57
CA VAL A 133 -4.73 10.45 -10.31
C VAL A 133 -4.93 9.44 -11.43
N VAL A 134 -4.90 9.88 -12.69
CA VAL A 134 -5.09 9.02 -13.85
C VAL A 134 -4.05 7.90 -13.89
N TRP A 135 -2.77 8.23 -13.71
CA TRP A 135 -1.70 7.22 -13.75
C TRP A 135 -1.71 6.28 -12.54
N SER A 136 -2.05 6.77 -11.36
CA SER A 136 -2.26 5.92 -10.17
C SER A 136 -3.38 4.90 -10.36
N ILE A 137 -4.50 5.33 -10.94
CA ILE A 137 -5.62 4.43 -11.24
C ILE A 137 -5.24 3.43 -12.34
N GLN A 138 -4.62 3.87 -13.43
CA GLN A 138 -4.16 2.98 -14.50
C GLN A 138 -3.16 1.93 -14.01
N GLY A 139 -2.22 2.34 -13.15
CA GLY A 139 -1.27 1.43 -12.52
C GLY A 139 -1.97 0.37 -11.67
N GLY A 140 -2.90 0.80 -10.81
CA GLY A 140 -3.71 -0.11 -10.01
C GLY A 140 -4.49 -1.11 -10.86
N ILE A 141 -5.23 -0.64 -11.87
CA ILE A 141 -6.02 -1.49 -12.76
C ILE A 141 -5.13 -2.52 -13.48
N LYS A 142 -3.99 -2.08 -14.03
CA LYS A 142 -3.09 -2.97 -14.79
C LYS A 142 -2.45 -4.03 -13.91
N VAL A 143 -2.05 -3.68 -12.68
CA VAL A 143 -1.50 -4.63 -11.71
C VAL A 143 -2.57 -5.60 -11.21
N ASN A 144 -3.81 -5.12 -10.99
CA ASN A 144 -4.92 -5.97 -10.60
C ASN A 144 -5.29 -7.01 -11.67
N ALA A 145 -5.18 -6.64 -12.94
CA ALA A 145 -5.34 -7.55 -14.09
C ALA A 145 -4.19 -8.56 -14.23
N GLY A 146 -3.20 -8.55 -13.32
CA GLY A 146 -2.05 -9.45 -13.34
C GLY A 146 -0.87 -8.93 -14.17
N GLY A 147 -0.98 -7.75 -14.79
CA GLY A 147 0.10 -7.10 -15.52
C GLY A 147 1.10 -6.36 -14.61
N SER A 148 1.95 -5.54 -15.25
CA SER A 148 2.89 -4.62 -14.62
C SER A 148 2.73 -3.22 -15.19
N PHE A 149 2.91 -2.18 -14.37
CA PHE A 149 2.80 -0.80 -14.79
C PHE A 149 4.15 -0.09 -14.66
N ARG A 150 4.48 0.74 -15.66
CA ARG A 150 5.67 1.60 -15.63
C ARG A 150 5.22 3.01 -15.92
N TYR A 151 5.52 3.92 -15.01
CA TYR A 151 5.17 5.32 -15.21
C TYR A 151 6.05 5.91 -16.32
N PRO A 152 5.47 6.66 -17.28
CA PRO A 152 6.24 7.23 -18.38
C PRO A 152 7.37 8.16 -17.92
N TRP A 153 7.09 8.96 -16.88
CA TRP A 153 8.08 9.82 -16.22
C TRP A 153 8.23 9.39 -14.78
N ASN A 154 9.35 8.74 -14.46
CA ASN A 154 9.61 8.24 -13.12
C ASN A 154 11.10 8.33 -12.78
N LEU A 155 11.45 9.10 -11.76
CA LEU A 155 12.78 9.09 -11.18
C LEU A 155 12.93 7.81 -10.35
N ARG A 156 13.64 6.83 -10.90
CA ARG A 156 13.95 5.56 -10.22
C ARG A 156 15.03 5.75 -9.15
N LEU A 157 14.70 6.50 -8.11
CA LEU A 157 15.58 6.84 -7.00
C LEU A 157 15.90 5.62 -6.15
N ILE A 158 14.87 4.80 -5.90
CA ILE A 158 14.99 3.53 -5.18
C ILE A 158 15.24 2.42 -6.20
N LYS A 159 16.32 1.65 -6.00
CA LYS A 159 16.78 0.57 -6.88
C LYS A 159 16.37 -0.81 -6.40
#